data_AF-A0A7X9DH10-F1
#
_entry.id   AF-A0A7X9DH10-F1
#
_cell.length_a   1.000
_cell.length_b   1.000
_cell.length_c   1.000
_cell.angle_alpha   90.00
_cell.angle_beta   90.00
_cell.angle_gamma   90.00
#
_symmetry.space_group_name_H-M   'P 1'
#
loop_
_entity.id
_entity.type
_entity.pdbx_description
1 polymer ?
#
loop_
_entity_poly.entity_id
_entity_poly.type
_entity_poly.pdbx_seq_one_letter_code
_entity_poly.pdbx_strand_id
1 'polypeptide(L)' 'DEYEIGGKKIYSVGYGALMICLDRDITTDMANEIVRLKKKLSPEVMRVVFKDNGFKDDSVKTNMKEILRNAGIDEIVSV' A
#
# COMPACT_ATOMS: atom_id res chain seq x y z
N ASP A 1 6.78 11.53 3.58
CA ASP A 1 7.94 10.84 2.97
C ASP A 1 7.54 10.14 1.69
N GLU A 2 8.50 9.82 0.83
CA GLU A 2 8.29 8.89 -0.29
C GLU A 2 9.21 7.67 -0.14
N TYR A 3 8.69 6.51 -0.51
CA TYR A 3 9.42 5.24 -0.51
C TYR A 3 9.38 4.65 -1.92
N GLU A 4 10.49 4.06 -2.36
CA GLU A 4 10.60 3.43 -3.67
C GLU A 4 10.84 1.92 -3.52
N ILE A 5 10.00 1.12 -4.19
CA ILE A 5 10.05 -0.34 -4.19
C ILE A 5 10.01 -0.82 -5.64
N GLY A 6 11.10 -1.42 -6.12
CA GLY A 6 11.16 -1.96 -7.48
C GLY A 6 10.86 -0.93 -8.56
N GLY A 7 11.27 0.33 -8.36
CA GLY A 7 10.99 1.45 -9.27
C GLY A 7 9.57 2.00 -9.18
N LYS A 8 8.79 1.61 -8.17
CA LYS A 8 7.45 2.12 -7.87
C LYS A 8 7.49 2.98 -6.63
N LYS A 9 6.82 4.13 -6.65
CA LYS A 9 6.76 5.07 -5.54
C LYS A 9 5.49 4.89 -4.72
N ILE A 10 5.67 5.00 -3.42
CA ILE A 10 4.58 5.14 -2.46
C ILE A 10 4.81 6.37 -1.59
N TYR A 11 3.81 7.23 -1.54
CA TYR A 11 3.83 8.46 -0.77
C TYR A 11 3.23 8.19 0.61
N SER A 12 3.93 8.64 1.65
CA SER A 12 3.51 8.54 3.04
C SER A 12 3.22 9.92 3.60
N VAL A 13 2.03 10.08 4.15
CA VAL A 13 1.54 11.30 4.79
C VAL A 13 1.19 10.99 6.24
N GLY A 14 1.51 11.92 7.14
CA GLY A 14 1.23 11.77 8.58
C GLY A 14 1.98 10.59 9.21
N TYR A 15 3.25 10.39 8.84
CA TYR A 15 4.10 9.34 9.43
C TYR A 15 3.54 7.92 9.26
N GLY A 16 2.99 7.61 8.08
CA GLY A 16 2.39 6.30 7.79
C GLY A 16 0.88 6.24 8.03
N ALA A 17 0.25 7.34 8.44
CA ALA A 17 -1.20 7.39 8.60
C ALA A 17 -1.94 7.24 7.26
N LEU A 18 -1.37 7.78 6.17
CA LEU A 18 -1.89 7.64 4.83
C LEU A 18 -0.77 7.26 3.86
N MET A 19 -0.96 6.15 3.16
CA MET A 19 -0.05 5.61 2.16
C MET A 19 -0.74 5.68 0.78
N ILE A 20 -0.09 6.27 -0.22
CA ILE A 20 -0.68 6.47 -1.55
C ILE A 20 0.26 5.91 -2.61
N CYS A 21 -0.21 4.96 -3.42
CA CYS A 21 0.52 4.43 -4.56
C CYS A 21 -0.23 4.75 -5.86
N LEU A 22 0.38 5.61 -6.68
CA LEU A 22 -0.21 6.11 -7.94
C LEU A 22 0.43 5.48 -9.19
N ASP A 23 1.39 4.60 -8.99
CA ASP A 23 2.10 3.93 -10.07
C ASP A 23 1.26 2.85 -10.78
N ARG A 24 1.77 2.41 -11.92
CA ARG A 24 1.22 1.28 -12.68
C ARG A 24 2.05 0.02 -12.45
N ASP A 25 1.49 -1.13 -12.79
CA ASP A 25 2.11 -2.46 -12.59
C ASP A 25 2.49 -2.69 -11.12
N ILE A 26 1.63 -2.27 -10.19
CA ILE A 26 1.80 -2.54 -8.77
C ILE A 26 1.68 -4.06 -8.55
N THR A 27 2.64 -4.62 -7.83
CA THR A 27 2.70 -6.03 -7.44
C THR A 27 2.43 -6.22 -5.95
N THR A 28 2.25 -7.48 -5.52
CA THR A 28 2.08 -7.83 -4.10
C THR A 28 3.29 -7.45 -3.23
N ASP A 29 4.47 -7.22 -3.81
CA ASP A 29 5.65 -6.73 -3.09
C ASP A 29 5.39 -5.37 -2.45
N MET A 30 4.59 -4.52 -3.09
CA MET A 30 4.19 -3.22 -2.55
C MET A 30 3.39 -3.39 -1.25
N ALA A 31 2.49 -4.38 -1.18
CA ALA A 31 1.73 -4.64 0.04
C ALA A 31 2.66 -5.08 1.18
N ASN A 32 3.60 -5.98 0.89
CA ASN A 32 4.58 -6.44 1.88
C ASN A 32 5.42 -5.28 2.44
N GLU A 33 5.83 -4.33 1.59
CA GLU A 33 6.55 -3.17 2.06
C GLU A 33 5.68 -2.24 2.91
N ILE A 34 4.42 -1.99 2.52
CA ILE A 34 3.47 -1.23 3.36
C ILE A 34 3.32 -1.86 4.74
N VAL A 35 3.24 -3.20 4.83
CA VAL A 35 3.17 -3.92 6.10
C VAL A 35 4.45 -3.71 6.93
N ARG A 36 5.62 -3.70 6.30
CA ARG A 36 6.89 -3.38 6.99
C ARG A 36 6.91 -1.94 7.48
N LEU A 37 6.46 -1.00 6.66
CA LEU A 37 6.36 0.42 7.02
C LEU A 37 5.38 0.63 8.17
N LYS A 38 4.23 -0.08 8.19
CA LYS A 38 3.31 -0.06 9.33
C LYS A 38 4.00 -0.47 10.62
N LYS A 39 4.77 -1.57 10.60
CA LYS A 39 5.50 -2.03 11.80
C LYS A 39 6.60 -1.05 12.22
N LYS A 40 7.28 -0.42 11.25
CA LYS A 40 8.37 0.53 11.50
C LYS A 40 7.88 1.87 12.04
N LEU A 41 6.80 2.40 11.47
CA LEU A 41 6.24 3.71 11.81
C LEU A 41 5.21 3.63 12.95
N SER A 42 4.60 2.45 13.15
CA SER A 42 3.58 2.17 14.16
C SER A 42 2.48 3.25 14.27
N PRO A 43 1.83 3.63 13.16
CA PRO A 43 0.78 4.65 13.21
C PRO A 43 -0.45 4.12 13.94
N GLU A 44 -1.19 5.02 14.57
CA GLU A 44 -2.45 4.69 15.28
C GLU A 44 -3.53 4.20 14.30
N VAL A 45 -3.62 4.85 13.13
CA VAL A 45 -4.50 4.46 12.02
C VAL A 45 -3.67 4.51 10.74
N MET A 46 -3.83 3.52 9.86
CA MET A 46 -3.19 3.50 8.55
C MET A 46 -4.24 3.28 7.46
N ARG A 47 -4.27 4.20 6.50
CA ARG A 47 -5.10 4.12 5.30
C ARG A 47 -4.21 3.98 4.07
N VAL A 48 -4.61 3.13 3.13
CA VAL A 48 -3.85 2.87 1.90
C VAL A 48 -4.72 3.18 0.69
N VAL A 49 -4.21 4.03 -0.20
CA VAL A 49 -4.87 4.43 -1.45
C VAL A 49 -4.07 3.89 -2.61
N PHE A 50 -4.73 3.14 -3.48
CA PHE A 50 -4.18 2.66 -4.73
C PHE A 50 -4.87 3.32 -5.91
N LYS A 51 -4.14 3.53 -6.99
CA LYS A 51 -4.76 3.77 -8.29
C LYS A 51 -5.48 2.50 -8.75
N ASP A 52 -6.74 2.63 -9.15
CA ASP A 52 -7.60 1.49 -9.50
C ASP A 52 -7.08 0.73 -10.71
N ASN A 53 -6.59 1.46 -11.72
CA ASN A 53 -5.87 0.92 -12.88
C ASN A 53 -4.35 0.83 -12.66
N GLY A 54 -3.89 0.85 -11.41
CA GLY A 54 -2.47 0.75 -11.04
C GLY A 54 -2.01 -0.69 -10.86
N PHE A 55 -2.91 -1.62 -10.55
CA PHE A 55 -2.57 -3.02 -10.32
C PHE A 55 -2.18 -3.72 -11.63
N LYS A 56 -1.24 -4.67 -11.53
CA LYS A 56 -0.84 -5.50 -12.67
C LYS A 56 -1.99 -6.36 -13.21
N ASP A 57 -2.81 -6.91 -12.32
CA ASP A 57 -4.00 -7.69 -12.64
C ASP A 57 -4.98 -7.74 -11.44
N ASP A 58 -6.19 -8.24 -11.66
CA ASP A 58 -7.24 -8.35 -10.62
C ASP A 58 -6.87 -9.33 -9.49
N SER A 59 -6.02 -10.32 -9.77
CA SER A 59 -5.54 -11.25 -8.75
C SER A 59 -4.58 -10.54 -7.80
N VAL A 60 -3.69 -9.69 -8.31
CA VAL A 60 -2.81 -8.84 -7.51
C VAL A 60 -3.63 -7.87 -6.65
N LYS A 61 -4.67 -7.23 -7.22
CA LYS A 61 -5.57 -6.35 -6.45
C LYS A 61 -6.20 -7.08 -5.27
N THR A 62 -6.69 -8.30 -5.48
CA THR A 62 -7.30 -9.13 -4.43
C THR A 62 -6.26 -9.54 -3.38
N ASN A 63 -5.14 -10.11 -3.82
CA ASN A 63 -4.06 -10.56 -2.93
C ASN A 63 -3.48 -9.41 -2.09
N MET A 64 -3.32 -8.23 -2.67
CA MET A 64 -2.84 -7.05 -1.94
C MET A 64 -3.81 -6.64 -0.83
N LYS A 65 -5.11 -6.62 -1.11
CA LYS A 65 -6.13 -6.30 -0.10
C LYS A 65 -6.09 -7.31 1.05
N GLU A 66 -5.91 -8.59 0.75
CA GLU A 66 -5.80 -9.64 1.76
C GLU A 66 -4.53 -9.52 2.62
N ILE A 67 -3.37 -9.29 1.99
CA ILE A 67 -2.09 -9.09 2.71
C ILE A 67 -2.18 -7.91 3.68
N LEU A 68 -2.76 -6.79 3.22
CA LEU A 68 -2.92 -5.58 4.03
C LEU A 68 -3.92 -5.81 5.18
N ARG A 69 -5.06 -6.44 4.92
CA ARG A 69 -6.03 -6.81 5.96
C ARG A 69 -5.45 -7.76 7.00
N ASN A 70 -4.68 -8.76 6.58
CA ASN A 70 -4.00 -9.68 7.50
C ASN A 70 -2.97 -8.97 8.39
N ALA A 71 -2.46 -7.81 7.95
CA ALA A 71 -1.61 -6.95 8.76
C ALA A 71 -2.39 -5.92 9.61
N GLY A 72 -3.72 -5.98 9.62
CA GLY A 72 -4.62 -5.05 10.33
C GLY A 72 -4.76 -3.69 9.65
N ILE A 73 -4.64 -3.64 8.32
CA ILE A 73 -4.90 -2.43 7.53
C ILE A 73 -6.22 -2.67 6.79
N ASP A 74 -7.31 -2.21 7.38
CA ASP A 74 -8.66 -2.42 6.84
C ASP A 74 -9.10 -1.30 5.89
N GLU A 75 -8.52 -0.11 6.04
CA GLU A 75 -8.85 1.05 5.22
C GLU A 75 -8.06 1.09 3.92
N ILE A 76 -8.55 0.35 2.93
CA ILE A 76 -7.95 0.26 1.60
C ILE A 76 -8.91 0.86 0.58
N VAL A 77 -8.49 1.95 -0.08
CA VAL A 77 -9.27 2.67 -1.08
C VAL A 77 -8.59 2.51 -2.44
N SER A 78 -9.39 2.32 -3.49
CA SER A 78 -8.91 2.36 -4.87
C SER A 78 -9.63 3.45 -5.65
N VAL A 79 -8.89 4.27 -6.39
CA VAL A 79 -9.39 5.46 -7.14
C VAL A 79 -9.02 5.48 -8.61
#